data_AF-A0AAE3I820-F1
#
_entry.id   AF-A0AAE3I820-F1
#
_cell.length_a   1.000
_cell.length_b   1.000
_cell.length_c   1.000
_cell.angle_alpha   90.00
_cell.angle_beta   90.00
_cell.angle_gamma   90.00
#
_symmetry.space_group_name_H-M   'P 1'
#
loop_
_entity.id
_entity.type
_entity.pdbx_description
1 polymer ?
#
loop_
_entity_poly.entity_id
_entity_poly.type
_entity_poly.pdbx_seq_one_letter_code
_entity_poly.pdbx_strand_id
1 'polypeptide(L)'
;GDTIVMPENAMMMIHNAWTIAAGDAAQMRKTADLLDKTRDGIVAAYRNKCGLTDDEIVAMMDAETWMTAGEAKERGFADQIEAPVKLQASVRTEELLARFEHTPEALLKALEAPPAEPPKAAAPATPVAAPVATTPPPDAGALAQHAFAACRSAGLPQLAEAVVASSALASTEAIDAVVVRA
;
A
#
# COMPACT_ATOMS: atom_id res chain seq x y z
N GLY A 1 12.55 -3.77 -4.86
CA GLY A 1 12.50 -2.30 -4.71
C GLY A 1 13.50 -1.90 -3.66
N ASP A 2 13.89 -0.63 -3.65
CA ASP A 2 14.93 -0.16 -2.73
C ASP A 2 14.46 -0.14 -1.28
N THR A 3 13.16 0.05 -1.05
CA THR A 3 12.51 -0.04 0.27
C THR A 3 11.16 -0.73 0.15
N ILE A 4 10.87 -1.65 1.08
CA ILE A 4 9.63 -2.41 1.21
C ILE A 4 8.99 -2.02 2.55
N VAL A 5 7.81 -1.41 2.46
CA VAL A 5 6.99 -1.02 3.61
C VAL A 5 5.78 -1.94 3.68
N MET A 6 5.51 -2.52 4.85
CA MET A 6 4.35 -3.40 5.08
C MET A 6 3.42 -2.79 6.12
N PRO A 7 2.10 -2.73 5.89
CA PRO A 7 1.13 -2.43 6.95
C PRO A 7 1.22 -3.45 8.09
N GLU A 8 1.03 -3.00 9.33
CA GLU A 8 1.11 -3.86 10.54
C GLU A 8 0.20 -5.09 10.48
N ASN A 9 -0.97 -4.96 9.85
CA ASN A 9 -1.95 -6.03 9.67
C ASN A 9 -1.81 -6.81 8.36
N ALA A 10 -0.75 -6.60 7.58
CA ALA A 10 -0.48 -7.35 6.37
C ALA A 10 0.21 -8.70 6.69
N MET A 11 -0.02 -9.67 5.81
CA MET A 11 0.74 -10.92 5.78
C MET A 11 1.50 -11.03 4.46
N MET A 12 2.73 -11.51 4.52
CA MET A 12 3.55 -11.87 3.38
C MET A 12 3.60 -13.39 3.26
N MET A 13 3.43 -13.91 2.04
CA MET A 13 3.58 -15.32 1.74
C MET A 13 4.72 -15.50 0.75
N ILE A 14 5.53 -16.54 0.95
CA ILE A 14 6.49 -17.02 -0.03
C ILE A 14 6.23 -18.50 -0.33
N HIS A 15 6.28 -18.86 -1.60
CA HIS A 15 5.99 -20.22 -2.06
C HIS A 15 6.75 -20.54 -3.35
N ASN A 16 6.80 -21.82 -3.69
CA ASN A 16 7.38 -22.28 -4.95
C ASN A 16 6.61 -21.79 -6.18
N ALA A 17 7.36 -21.59 -7.27
CA ALA A 17 6.77 -21.31 -8.57
C ALA A 17 5.85 -22.47 -8.99
N TRP A 18 4.63 -22.15 -9.41
CA TRP A 18 3.63 -23.13 -9.82
C TRP A 18 3.00 -22.72 -11.15
N THR A 19 2.53 -23.71 -11.93
CA THR A 19 1.78 -23.48 -13.16
C THR A 19 0.88 -24.68 -13.46
N ILE A 20 -0.06 -24.48 -14.39
CA ILE A 20 -0.80 -25.55 -15.05
C ILE A 20 -0.14 -25.81 -16.42
N ALA A 21 0.06 -27.07 -16.77
CA ALA A 21 0.59 -27.48 -18.08
C ALA A 21 -0.10 -28.76 -18.57
N ALA A 22 -0.17 -28.92 -19.88
CA ALA A 22 -0.70 -30.11 -20.55
C ALA A 22 0.13 -30.44 -21.79
N GLY A 23 0.37 -31.72 -22.03
CA GLY A 23 1.21 -32.20 -23.14
C GLY A 23 1.78 -33.58 -22.87
N ASP A 24 2.70 -34.02 -23.72
CA ASP A 24 3.38 -35.30 -23.54
C ASP A 24 4.43 -35.27 -22.41
N ALA A 25 5.02 -36.43 -22.12
CA ALA A 25 6.00 -36.58 -21.03
C ALA A 25 7.29 -35.74 -21.25
N ALA A 26 7.68 -35.44 -22.49
CA ALA A 26 8.85 -34.61 -22.75
C ALA A 26 8.54 -33.13 -22.47
N GLN A 27 7.34 -32.68 -22.87
CA GLN A 27 6.85 -31.34 -22.58
C GLN A 27 6.69 -31.11 -21.07
N MET A 28 6.13 -32.08 -20.34
CA MET A 28 5.95 -31.94 -18.89
C MET A 28 7.29 -31.85 -18.13
N ARG A 29 8.30 -32.63 -18.52
CA ARG A 29 9.65 -32.50 -17.95
C ARG A 29 10.27 -31.14 -18.23
N LYS A 30 10.14 -30.64 -19.47
CA LYS A 30 10.62 -29.30 -19.82
C LYS A 30 9.95 -28.20 -19.00
N THR A 31 8.66 -28.35 -18.68
CA THR A 31 7.97 -27.42 -17.77
C THR A 31 8.52 -27.52 -16.35
N ALA A 32 8.78 -28.73 -15.83
CA ALA A 32 9.39 -28.90 -14.52
C ALA A 32 10.77 -28.23 -14.44
N ASP A 33 11.63 -28.46 -15.44
CA ASP A 33 12.96 -27.82 -15.52
C ASP A 33 12.86 -26.27 -15.54
N LEU A 34 11.82 -25.74 -16.19
CA LEU A 34 11.55 -24.30 -16.21
C LEU A 34 11.14 -23.79 -14.82
N LEU A 35 10.29 -24.52 -14.10
CA LEU A 35 9.89 -24.15 -12.75
C LEU A 35 11.08 -24.17 -11.78
N ASP A 36 11.96 -25.18 -11.87
CA ASP A 36 13.19 -25.24 -11.07
C ASP A 36 14.09 -24.02 -11.35
N LYS A 37 14.32 -23.70 -12.63
CA LYS A 37 15.12 -22.52 -13.00
C LYS A 37 14.48 -21.21 -12.51
N THR A 38 13.15 -21.15 -12.51
CA THR A 38 12.42 -19.98 -11.99
C THR A 38 12.57 -19.88 -10.47
N ARG A 39 12.47 -21.00 -9.75
CA ARG A 39 12.74 -21.08 -8.30
C ARG A 39 14.13 -20.57 -7.97
N ASP A 40 15.16 -20.99 -8.70
CA ASP A 40 16.54 -20.56 -8.45
C ASP A 40 16.70 -19.03 -8.58
N GLY A 41 16.01 -18.43 -9.55
CA GLY A 41 15.96 -16.96 -9.71
C GLY A 41 15.24 -16.25 -8.56
N ILE A 42 14.14 -16.83 -8.06
CA ILE A 42 13.40 -16.31 -6.91
C ILE A 42 14.25 -16.39 -5.63
N VAL A 43 14.89 -17.54 -5.38
CA VAL A 43 15.81 -17.75 -4.24
C VAL A 43 16.93 -16.72 -4.26
N ALA A 44 17.55 -16.51 -5.43
CA ALA A 44 18.59 -15.49 -5.58
C ALA A 44 18.09 -14.08 -5.25
N ALA A 45 16.88 -13.72 -5.68
CA ALA A 45 16.27 -12.43 -5.38
C ALA A 45 15.99 -12.27 -3.88
N TYR A 46 15.43 -13.29 -3.23
CA TYR A 46 15.18 -13.27 -1.80
C TYR A 46 16.47 -13.20 -1.00
N ARG A 47 17.47 -14.04 -1.29
CA ARG A 47 18.79 -14.00 -0.64
C ARG A 47 19.38 -12.60 -0.68
N ASN A 48 19.32 -11.95 -1.84
CA ASN A 48 19.86 -10.59 -2.01
C ASN A 48 19.08 -9.55 -1.18
N LYS A 49 17.80 -9.79 -0.88
CA LYS A 49 16.96 -8.90 -0.08
C LYS A 49 17.09 -9.16 1.42
N CYS A 50 16.94 -10.41 1.85
CA CYS A 50 16.79 -10.79 3.24
C CYS A 50 18.08 -11.25 3.92
N GLY A 51 19.10 -11.64 3.14
CA GLY A 51 20.38 -12.12 3.66
C GLY A 51 20.36 -13.54 4.23
N LEU A 52 19.23 -14.25 4.14
CA LEU A 52 19.13 -15.68 4.50
C LEU A 52 19.90 -16.56 3.50
N THR A 53 20.25 -17.77 3.93
CA THR A 53 20.88 -18.76 3.04
C THR A 53 19.88 -19.33 2.03
N ASP A 54 20.39 -19.85 0.92
CA ASP A 54 19.54 -20.49 -0.11
C ASP A 54 18.71 -21.63 0.46
N ASP A 55 19.32 -22.47 1.31
CA ASP A 55 18.65 -23.62 1.93
C ASP A 55 17.51 -23.18 2.86
N GLU A 56 17.69 -22.10 3.63
CA GLU A 56 16.62 -21.54 4.47
C GLU A 56 15.47 -21.00 3.63
N ILE A 57 15.77 -20.29 2.54
CA ILE A 57 14.76 -19.73 1.65
C ILE A 57 13.99 -20.85 0.95
N VAL A 58 14.69 -21.86 0.43
CA VAL A 58 14.08 -23.04 -0.20
C VAL A 58 13.17 -23.76 0.79
N ALA A 59 13.64 -24.01 2.02
CA ALA A 59 12.81 -24.65 3.05
C ALA A 59 11.53 -23.85 3.35
N MET A 60 11.63 -22.51 3.38
CA MET A 60 10.45 -21.66 3.59
C MET A 60 9.49 -21.66 2.38
N MET A 61 10.02 -21.71 1.15
CA MET A 61 9.21 -21.78 -0.07
C MET A 61 8.51 -23.14 -0.23
N ASP A 62 9.20 -24.23 0.11
CA ASP A 62 8.65 -25.60 0.15
C ASP A 62 7.53 -25.72 1.16
N ALA A 63 7.67 -25.06 2.32
CA ALA A 63 6.69 -25.03 3.38
C ALA A 63 5.57 -24.00 3.18
N GLU A 64 5.49 -23.33 2.02
CA GLU A 64 4.53 -22.24 1.74
C GLU A 64 4.39 -21.28 2.94
N THR A 65 5.48 -20.59 3.28
CA THR A 65 5.54 -19.86 4.54
C THR A 65 4.78 -18.54 4.48
N TRP A 66 3.89 -18.35 5.45
CA TRP A 66 3.21 -17.10 5.73
C TRP A 66 3.85 -16.38 6.92
N MET A 67 4.03 -15.07 6.81
CA MET A 67 4.69 -14.21 7.79
C MET A 67 3.84 -12.97 8.05
N THR A 68 3.74 -12.54 9.30
CA THR A 68 3.28 -11.19 9.65
C THR A 68 4.27 -10.14 9.16
N ALA A 69 3.85 -8.86 9.13
CA ALA A 69 4.75 -7.75 8.82
C ALA A 69 5.97 -7.68 9.77
N GLY A 70 5.78 -8.04 11.04
CA GLY A 70 6.85 -8.17 12.04
C GLY A 70 7.88 -9.22 11.65
N GLU A 71 7.43 -10.46 11.45
CA GLU A 71 8.30 -11.59 11.07
C GLU A 71 9.01 -11.35 9.73
N ALA A 72 8.30 -10.78 8.74
CA ALA A 72 8.88 -10.45 7.45
C ALA A 72 9.99 -9.41 7.59
N LYS A 73 9.82 -8.40 8.46
CA LYS A 73 10.87 -7.42 8.75
C LYS A 73 12.04 -8.03 9.51
N GLU A 74 11.78 -8.82 10.55
CA GLU A 74 12.82 -9.50 11.33
C GLU A 74 13.70 -10.42 10.47
N ARG A 75 13.08 -11.10 9.51
CA ARG A 75 13.77 -11.98 8.57
C ARG A 75 14.37 -11.24 7.37
N GLY A 76 14.21 -9.92 7.26
CA GLY A 76 14.81 -9.10 6.20
C GLY A 76 14.02 -9.03 4.88
N PHE A 77 12.82 -9.58 4.81
CA PHE A 77 11.95 -9.45 3.64
C PHE A 77 11.31 -8.06 3.50
N ALA A 78 11.14 -7.33 4.61
CA ALA A 78 10.62 -5.97 4.65
C ALA A 78 11.54 -5.03 5.45
N ASP A 79 11.49 -3.72 5.17
CA ASP A 79 12.34 -2.72 5.82
C ASP A 79 11.59 -1.94 6.91
N GLN A 80 10.32 -1.62 6.66
CA GLN A 80 9.52 -0.78 7.53
C GLN A 80 8.12 -1.35 7.73
N ILE A 81 7.54 -1.03 8.89
CA ILE A 81 6.16 -1.35 9.22
C ILE A 81 5.42 -0.03 9.36
N GLU A 82 4.26 0.08 8.73
CA GLU A 82 3.38 1.24 8.84
C GLU A 82 2.05 0.89 9.52
N ALA A 83 1.24 1.91 9.78
CA ALA A 83 -0.06 1.76 10.41
C ALA A 83 -0.95 0.76 9.64
N PRO A 84 -1.81 0.01 10.34
CA PRO A 84 -2.67 -0.96 9.70
C PRO A 84 -3.60 -0.28 8.69
N VAL A 85 -3.76 -0.92 7.54
CA VAL A 85 -4.68 -0.47 6.49
C VAL A 85 -6.02 -1.18 6.63
N LYS A 86 -7.11 -0.54 6.23
CA LYS A 86 -8.41 -1.22 6.20
C LYS A 86 -8.37 -2.34 5.17
N LEU A 87 -8.45 -3.58 5.63
CA LEU A 87 -8.65 -4.75 4.78
C LEU A 87 -9.99 -4.60 4.09
N GLN A 88 -9.96 -4.33 2.79
CA GLN A 88 -11.15 -4.33 1.95
C GLN A 88 -11.24 -5.66 1.24
N ALA A 89 -12.23 -6.48 1.60
CA ALA A 89 -12.48 -7.74 0.94
C ALA A 89 -12.91 -7.48 -0.51
N SER A 90 -12.13 -7.99 -1.47
CA SER A 90 -12.61 -8.17 -2.84
C SER A 90 -13.41 -9.47 -2.91
N VAL A 91 -14.44 -9.50 -3.77
CA VAL A 91 -15.27 -10.69 -4.04
C VAL A 91 -14.48 -11.95 -4.43
N ARG A 92 -13.19 -11.81 -4.82
CA ARG A 92 -12.33 -12.94 -5.21
C ARG A 92 -11.25 -13.30 -4.19
N THR A 93 -11.20 -12.60 -3.05
CA THR A 93 -10.10 -12.78 -2.08
C THR A 93 -10.13 -14.17 -1.47
N GLU A 94 -11.32 -14.64 -1.09
CA GLU A 94 -11.52 -15.98 -0.53
C GLU A 94 -11.18 -17.09 -1.54
N GLU A 95 -11.67 -16.97 -2.78
CA GLU A 95 -11.37 -17.91 -3.87
C GLU A 95 -9.86 -18.00 -4.17
N LEU A 96 -9.16 -16.86 -4.10
CA LEU A 96 -7.72 -16.81 -4.31
C LEU A 96 -6.97 -17.51 -3.18
N LEU A 97 -7.34 -17.23 -1.93
CA LEU A 97 -6.69 -17.78 -0.75
C LEU A 97 -6.90 -19.30 -0.62
N ALA A 98 -8.05 -19.81 -1.05
CA ALA A 98 -8.34 -21.24 -1.07
C ALA A 98 -7.40 -22.08 -1.97
N ARG A 99 -6.56 -21.44 -2.80
CA ARG A 99 -5.60 -22.11 -3.68
C ARG A 99 -4.25 -22.40 -3.02
N PHE A 100 -4.03 -21.88 -1.82
CA PHE A 100 -2.77 -22.02 -1.07
C PHE A 100 -2.96 -23.00 0.09
N GLU A 101 -1.99 -23.88 0.30
CA GLU A 101 -2.11 -25.03 1.22
C GLU A 101 -2.06 -24.64 2.70
N HIS A 102 -1.39 -23.53 3.02
CA HIS A 102 -1.08 -23.11 4.38
C HIS A 102 -1.60 -21.70 4.71
N THR A 103 -2.65 -21.26 4.02
CA THR A 103 -3.31 -19.99 4.34
C THR A 103 -3.70 -19.91 5.82
N PRO A 104 -3.23 -18.90 6.57
CA PRO A 104 -3.51 -18.76 7.99
C PRO A 104 -5.01 -18.54 8.27
N GLU A 105 -5.56 -19.26 9.24
CA GLU A 105 -6.97 -19.09 9.66
C GLU A 105 -7.29 -17.66 10.08
N ALA A 106 -6.32 -16.96 10.69
CA ALA A 106 -6.50 -15.58 11.11
C ALA A 106 -6.78 -14.65 9.90
N LEU A 107 -6.17 -14.94 8.75
CA LEU A 107 -6.39 -14.18 7.52
C LEU A 107 -7.78 -14.46 6.94
N LEU A 108 -8.22 -15.73 6.96
CA LEU A 108 -9.57 -16.11 6.54
C LEU A 108 -10.64 -15.43 7.40
N LYS A 109 -10.50 -15.49 8.74
CA LYS A 109 -11.42 -14.84 9.69
C LYS A 109 -11.43 -13.32 9.55
N ALA A 110 -10.28 -12.70 9.25
CA ALA A 110 -10.20 -11.25 9.04
C ALA A 110 -10.94 -10.77 7.79
N LEU A 111 -11.18 -11.65 6.81
CA LEU A 111 -11.96 -11.36 5.61
C LEU A 111 -13.47 -11.58 5.79
N GLU A 112 -13.84 -12.52 6.67
CA GLU A 112 -15.23 -12.79 7.06
C GLU A 112 -15.79 -11.72 8.01
N ALA A 113 -14.90 -11.03 8.75
CA ALA A 113 -15.31 -9.94 9.62
C ALA A 113 -16.02 -8.86 8.78
N PRO A 114 -17.26 -8.45 9.13
CA PRO A 114 -17.91 -7.35 8.43
C PRO A 114 -16.98 -6.14 8.49
N PRO A 115 -16.92 -5.30 7.43
CA PRO A 115 -16.09 -4.11 7.44
C PRO A 115 -16.36 -3.40 8.76
N ALA A 116 -15.32 -3.25 9.59
CA ALA A 116 -15.44 -2.63 10.89
C ALA A 116 -16.28 -1.36 10.70
N GLU A 117 -17.43 -1.29 11.41
CA GLU A 117 -18.27 -0.11 11.36
C GLU A 117 -17.33 1.10 11.47
N PRO A 118 -17.46 2.12 10.59
CA PRO A 118 -16.73 3.35 10.81
C PRO A 118 -16.94 3.69 12.28
N PRO A 119 -15.88 3.95 13.06
CA PRO A 119 -16.02 4.07 14.50
C PRO A 119 -17.17 5.01 14.74
N LYS A 120 -18.27 4.49 15.32
CA LYS A 120 -19.41 5.30 15.71
C LYS A 120 -18.79 6.41 16.51
N ALA A 121 -18.87 7.64 15.99
CA ALA A 121 -18.25 8.81 16.57
C ALA A 121 -18.50 8.75 18.08
N ALA A 122 -17.48 8.32 18.82
CA ALA A 122 -17.54 8.34 20.26
C ALA A 122 -17.58 9.82 20.57
N ALA A 123 -18.70 10.25 21.15
CA ALA A 123 -18.85 11.60 21.64
C ALA A 123 -17.60 11.97 22.47
N PRO A 124 -17.11 13.22 22.36
CA PRO A 124 -15.77 13.56 22.79
C PRO A 124 -15.64 13.41 24.32
N ALA A 125 -14.70 12.57 24.77
CA ALA A 125 -14.18 12.69 26.12
C ALA A 125 -13.35 13.99 26.21
N THR A 126 -13.58 14.73 27.28
CA THR A 126 -13.08 16.09 27.55
C THR A 126 -11.55 16.23 27.45
N PRO A 127 -11.05 17.43 27.08
CA PRO A 127 -9.68 17.65 26.61
C PRO A 127 -8.70 17.98 27.75
N VAL A 128 -7.47 17.46 27.66
CA VAL A 128 -6.29 18.06 28.31
C VAL A 128 -5.30 18.49 27.24
N ALA A 129 -4.81 19.71 27.42
CA ALA A 129 -4.21 20.61 26.45
C ALA A 129 -2.86 20.19 25.82
N ALA A 130 -2.75 20.43 24.51
CA ALA A 130 -1.56 20.88 23.75
C ALA A 130 -2.03 21.38 22.36
N PRO A 131 -1.29 22.26 21.66
CA PRO A 131 -1.83 23.45 20.99
C PRO A 131 -2.70 23.17 19.76
N VAL A 132 -3.75 23.99 19.65
CA VAL A 132 -4.81 23.96 18.64
C VAL A 132 -4.26 24.13 17.23
N ALA A 133 -4.40 23.10 16.40
CA ALA A 133 -4.44 23.23 14.95
C ALA A 133 -5.79 23.90 14.60
N THR A 134 -5.72 25.11 14.07
CA THR A 134 -6.88 25.90 13.64
C THR A 134 -7.51 25.26 12.41
N THR A 135 -8.79 24.91 12.51
CA THR A 135 -9.70 24.66 11.38
C THR A 135 -9.62 25.82 10.39
N PRO A 136 -9.46 25.60 9.07
CA PRO A 136 -9.60 26.69 8.12
C PRO A 136 -11.06 27.17 8.12
N PRO A 137 -11.32 28.48 8.03
CA PRO A 137 -12.67 29.03 7.96
C PRO A 137 -13.42 28.53 6.71
N PRO A 138 -14.77 28.61 6.70
CA PRO A 138 -15.64 28.04 5.64
C PRO A 138 -15.52 28.69 4.24
N ASP A 139 -14.50 29.51 3.99
CA ASP A 139 -14.23 30.23 2.74
C ASP A 139 -12.94 29.78 2.02
N ALA A 140 -12.01 29.10 2.71
CA ALA A 140 -10.70 28.73 2.16
C ALA A 140 -10.82 27.79 0.95
N GLY A 141 -11.80 26.87 0.96
CA GLY A 141 -12.07 25.98 -0.17
C GLY A 141 -12.57 26.74 -1.41
N ALA A 142 -13.40 27.76 -1.22
CA ALA A 142 -13.92 28.59 -2.31
C ALA A 142 -12.85 29.51 -2.88
N LEU A 143 -11.99 30.08 -2.02
CA LEU A 143 -10.87 30.92 -2.43
C LEU A 143 -9.80 30.12 -3.19
N ALA A 144 -9.52 28.89 -2.78
CA ALA A 144 -8.63 28.00 -3.53
C ALA A 144 -9.20 27.73 -4.94
N GLN A 145 -10.48 27.38 -5.04
CA GLN A 145 -11.14 27.16 -6.33
C GLN A 145 -11.10 28.39 -7.24
N HIS A 146 -11.30 29.59 -6.68
CA HIS A 146 -11.17 30.85 -7.40
C HIS A 146 -9.75 31.07 -7.93
N ALA A 147 -8.71 30.82 -7.13
CA ALA A 147 -7.31 30.93 -7.56
C ALA A 147 -6.98 30.00 -8.73
N PHE A 148 -7.38 28.73 -8.66
CA PHE A 148 -7.19 27.79 -9.77
C PHE A 148 -7.97 28.19 -11.03
N ALA A 149 -9.17 28.77 -10.88
CA ALA A 149 -9.97 29.23 -12.00
C ALA A 149 -9.37 30.48 -12.68
N ALA A 150 -8.91 31.46 -11.88
CA ALA A 150 -8.27 32.68 -12.36
C ALA A 150 -6.94 32.40 -13.09
N CYS A 151 -6.10 31.50 -12.57
CA CYS A 151 -4.87 31.11 -13.26
C CYS A 151 -5.15 30.42 -14.61
N ARG A 152 -6.22 29.62 -14.71
CA ARG A 152 -6.62 29.00 -15.98
C ARG A 152 -7.13 30.02 -16.99
N SER A 153 -7.94 30.99 -16.57
CA SER A 153 -8.46 32.03 -17.47
C SER A 153 -7.37 32.98 -17.97
N ALA A 154 -6.32 33.21 -17.16
CA ALA A 154 -5.13 33.96 -17.54
C ALA A 154 -4.14 33.16 -18.41
N GLY A 155 -4.38 31.87 -18.67
CA GLY A 155 -3.48 31.01 -19.46
C GLY A 155 -2.20 30.58 -18.72
N LEU A 156 -2.18 30.68 -17.39
CA LEU A 156 -1.04 30.37 -16.52
C LEU A 156 -1.38 29.25 -15.50
N PRO A 157 -1.90 28.08 -15.92
CA PRO A 157 -2.36 27.04 -15.00
C PRO A 157 -1.25 26.50 -14.09
N GLN A 158 0.01 26.53 -14.53
CA GLN A 158 1.18 26.08 -13.77
C GLN A 158 1.51 26.94 -12.54
N LEU A 159 0.97 28.16 -12.46
CA LEU A 159 1.25 29.08 -11.35
C LEU A 159 0.22 29.00 -10.23
N ALA A 160 -0.82 28.17 -10.36
CA ALA A 160 -1.93 28.14 -9.42
C ALA A 160 -1.53 27.79 -7.98
N GLU A 161 -0.59 26.86 -7.79
CA GLU A 161 -0.06 26.52 -6.46
C GLU A 161 0.70 27.69 -5.83
N ALA A 162 1.51 28.40 -6.62
CA ALA A 162 2.25 29.57 -6.17
C ALA A 162 1.29 30.71 -5.78
N VAL A 163 0.23 30.92 -6.55
CA VAL A 163 -0.81 31.93 -6.27
C VAL A 163 -1.59 31.62 -5.00
N VAL A 164 -1.94 30.35 -4.75
CA VAL A 164 -2.57 29.92 -3.50
C VAL A 164 -1.66 30.18 -2.31
N ALA A 165 -0.37 29.87 -2.43
CA ALA A 165 0.61 30.11 -1.37
C ALA A 165 0.84 31.60 -1.10
N SER A 166 0.96 32.43 -2.14
CA SER A 166 1.32 33.85 -1.99
C SER A 166 0.13 34.76 -1.65
N SER A 167 -1.09 34.42 -2.07
CA SER A 167 -2.30 35.15 -1.68
C SER A 167 -2.76 34.84 -0.27
N ALA A 168 -2.20 33.78 0.34
CA ALA A 168 -2.63 33.19 1.61
C ALA A 168 -4.14 32.89 1.68
N LEU A 169 -4.82 32.83 0.52
CA LEU A 169 -6.28 32.77 0.41
C LEU A 169 -6.97 33.85 1.28
N ALA A 170 -6.42 35.08 1.30
CA ALA A 170 -6.93 36.15 2.15
C ALA A 170 -8.27 36.73 1.65
N SER A 171 -8.43 36.86 0.33
CA SER A 171 -9.69 37.24 -0.33
C SER A 171 -9.61 36.98 -1.85
N THR A 172 -10.73 37.08 -2.55
CA THR A 172 -10.79 37.02 -4.02
C THR A 172 -9.94 38.11 -4.68
N GLU A 173 -9.94 39.32 -4.12
CA GLU A 173 -9.17 40.46 -4.62
C GLU A 173 -7.66 40.27 -4.42
N ALA A 174 -7.26 39.64 -3.30
CA ALA A 174 -5.85 39.32 -3.04
C ALA A 174 -5.32 38.27 -4.03
N ILE A 175 -6.15 37.30 -4.39
CA ILE A 175 -5.83 36.28 -5.41
C ILE A 175 -5.69 36.93 -6.79
N ASP A 176 -6.69 37.72 -7.21
CA ASP A 176 -6.67 38.36 -8.53
C ASP A 176 -5.49 39.33 -8.67
N ALA A 177 -5.13 40.07 -7.62
CA ALA A 177 -3.97 40.96 -7.62
C ALA A 177 -2.63 40.22 -7.79
N VAL A 178 -2.52 38.99 -7.29
CA VAL A 178 -1.34 38.15 -7.50
C VAL A 178 -1.33 37.59 -8.92
N VAL A 179 -2.47 37.13 -9.45
CA VAL A 179 -2.58 36.61 -10.82
C VAL A 179 -2.25 37.67 -11.87
N VAL A 180 -2.66 38.93 -11.65
CA VAL A 180 -2.34 40.06 -12.56
C VAL A 180 -0.84 40.41 -12.55
N ARG A 181 -0.11 40.06 -11.49
CA ARG A 181 1.34 40.32 -11.35
C ARG A 181 2.22 39.15 -11.82
N ALA A 182 1.61 37.99 -12.09
CA ALA A 182 2.27 36.74 -12.48
C ALA A 182 2.33 36.60 -14.01
#